data_AF-A0A7Z0UWL6-F1
#
_entry.id   AF-A0A7Z0UWL6-F1
#
_cell.length_a   1.000
_cell.length_b   1.000
_cell.length_c   1.000
_cell.angle_alpha   90.00
_cell.angle_beta   90.00
_cell.angle_gamma   90.00
#
_symmetry.space_group_name_H-M   'P 1'
#
loop_
_entity.id
_entity.type
_entity.pdbx_description
1 polymer ?
#
loop_
_entity_poly.entity_id
_entity_poly.type
_entity_poly.pdbx_seq_one_letter_code
_entity_poly.pdbx_strand_id
1 'polypeptide(L)' 'MRAQGLISRQSIKHRYRLADQAHSVYDNLLKRQFAPATPNQVWVSDVAYIHTKAGFCYLAVVMD' A
#
# COMPACT_ATOMS: atom_id res chain seq x y z
N MET A 1 -20.45 2.85 -7.28
CA MET A 1 -20.32 2.23 -8.63
C MET A 1 -21.67 1.80 -9.20
N ARG A 2 -22.38 0.78 -8.66
CA ARG A 2 -23.71 0.37 -9.20
C ARG A 2 -24.81 1.42 -9.07
N ALA A 3 -24.88 2.15 -7.95
CA ALA A 3 -25.89 3.19 -7.73
C ALA A 3 -25.80 4.39 -8.70
N GLN A 4 -24.68 4.54 -9.41
CA GLN A 4 -24.45 5.59 -10.41
C GLN A 4 -24.47 5.04 -11.86
N GLY A 5 -24.94 3.81 -12.06
CA GLY A 5 -25.02 3.19 -13.40
C GLY A 5 -23.68 2.86 -14.05
N LEU A 6 -22.57 2.98 -13.31
CA LEU A 6 -21.23 2.72 -13.85
C LEU A 6 -20.99 1.21 -13.99
N ILE A 7 -20.64 0.79 -15.21
CA ILE A 7 -20.31 -0.59 -15.58
C ILE A 7 -18.81 -0.73 -15.84
N SER A 8 -18.20 -1.77 -15.27
CA SER A 8 -16.78 -2.07 -15.50
C SER A 8 -16.57 -2.53 -16.93
N ARG A 9 -15.64 -1.87 -17.64
CA ARG A 9 -15.17 -2.28 -18.98
C ARG A 9 -13.95 -3.21 -18.92
N GLN A 10 -13.56 -3.65 -17.73
CA GLN A 10 -12.42 -4.54 -17.57
C GLN A 10 -12.74 -5.90 -18.22
N SER A 11 -12.02 -6.23 -19.29
CA SER A 11 -12.27 -7.37 -20.16
C SER A 11 -12.07 -8.72 -19.47
N ILE A 12 -11.15 -8.78 -18.50
CA ILE A 12 -10.82 -9.99 -17.77
C ILE A 12 -11.19 -9.76 -16.30
N LYS A 13 -12.13 -10.55 -15.79
CA LYS A 13 -12.31 -10.66 -14.34
C LYS A 13 -11.09 -11.34 -13.75
N HIS A 14 -10.25 -10.57 -13.07
CA HIS A 14 -9.15 -11.13 -12.30
C HIS A 14 -9.73 -12.06 -11.21
N ARG A 15 -9.31 -13.34 -11.22
CA ARG A 15 -9.69 -14.31 -10.19
C ARG A 15 -8.75 -14.16 -9.03
N TYR A 16 -9.17 -13.42 -8.00
CA TYR A 16 -8.48 -13.44 -6.73
C TYR A 16 -8.80 -14.76 -6.01
N ARG A 17 -7.81 -15.34 -5.34
CA ARG A 17 -8.07 -16.42 -4.38
C ARG A 17 -8.92 -15.82 -3.26
N LEU A 18 -10.12 -16.35 -3.06
CA LEU A 18 -10.93 -16.00 -1.90
C LEU A 18 -10.16 -16.47 -0.66
N ALA A 19 -9.85 -15.55 0.24
CA ALA A 19 -9.36 -15.89 1.55
C ALA A 19 -10.53 -16.46 2.35
N ASP A 20 -10.36 -17.64 2.94
CA ASP A 20 -11.38 -18.27 3.79
C ASP A 20 -11.63 -17.45 5.07
N GLN A 21 -10.65 -16.63 5.48
CA GLN A 21 -10.71 -15.76 6.63
C GLN A 21 -10.69 -14.30 6.20
N ALA A 22 -11.62 -13.51 6.76
CA ALA A 22 -11.58 -12.06 6.65
C ALA A 22 -10.31 -11.53 7.32
N HIS A 23 -9.67 -10.53 6.69
CA HIS A 23 -8.58 -9.82 7.33
C HIS A 23 -9.10 -9.04 8.54
N SER A 24 -8.36 -9.13 9.64
CA SER A 24 -8.58 -8.26 10.80
C SER A 24 -8.37 -6.81 10.38
N VAL A 25 -9.37 -5.98 10.65
CA VAL A 25 -9.27 -4.53 10.49
C VAL A 25 -8.57 -4.00 11.74
N TYR A 26 -7.39 -3.43 11.56
CA TYR A 26 -6.64 -2.76 12.63
C TYR A 26 -6.84 -1.26 12.55
N ASP A 27 -6.86 -0.60 13.70
CA ASP A 27 -6.97 0.85 13.76
C ASP A 27 -5.72 1.53 13.19
N ASN A 28 -5.92 2.54 12.35
CA ASN A 28 -4.83 3.40 11.90
C ASN A 28 -4.44 4.35 13.05
N LEU A 29 -3.40 3.98 13.79
CA LEU A 29 -2.88 4.75 14.93
C LEU A 29 -2.41 6.15 14.53
N LEU A 30 -1.86 6.31 13.32
CA LEU A 30 -1.33 7.58 12.83
C LEU A 30 -2.44 8.59 12.50
N LYS A 31 -3.64 8.12 12.12
CA LYS A 31 -4.79 8.96 11.75
C LYS A 31 -4.46 10.10 10.76
N ARG A 32 -3.51 9.88 9.84
CA ARG A 32 -2.98 10.88 8.89
C ARG A 32 -2.30 12.10 9.53
N GLN A 33 -1.81 11.96 10.77
CA GLN A 33 -1.06 12.99 11.47
C GLN A 33 0.43 12.89 11.15
N PHE A 34 0.88 13.66 10.16
CA PHE A 34 2.26 13.61 9.65
C PHE A 34 3.22 14.64 10.30
N ALA A 35 2.80 15.22 11.43
CA ALA A 35 3.57 16.21 12.16
C ALA A 35 3.71 15.78 13.64
N PRO A 36 4.61 14.84 13.96
CA PRO A 36 4.88 14.43 15.33
C PRO A 36 5.51 15.57 16.14
N ALA A 37 5.35 15.53 17.47
CA ALA A 37 5.85 16.59 18.34
C ALA A 37 7.37 16.60 18.46
N THR A 38 8.02 15.44 18.31
CA THR A 38 9.47 15.29 18.30
C THR A 38 9.89 14.30 17.21
N PRO A 39 11.17 14.33 16.78
CA PRO A 39 11.76 13.27 15.96
C PRO A 39 11.62 11.88 16.59
N ASN A 40 11.79 10.83 15.78
CA ASN A 40 11.79 9.41 16.16
C ASN A 40 10.47 8.90 16.75
N GLN A 41 9.34 9.36 16.23
CA GLN A 41 8.01 8.93 16.69
C GLN A 41 7.23 8.13 15.64
N VAL A 42 7.32 8.55 14.37
CA VAL A 42 6.57 7.96 13.27
C VAL A 42 7.47 7.94 12.05
N TRP A 43 7.61 6.79 11.41
CA TRP A 43 8.45 6.63 10.24
C TRP A 43 7.62 6.33 9.00
N VAL A 44 8.02 6.88 7.87
CA VAL A 44 7.52 6.45 6.56
C VAL A 44 8.55 5.54 5.92
N SER A 45 8.09 4.47 5.28
CA SER A 45 8.95 3.57 4.53
C SER A 45 8.37 3.29 3.15
N ASP A 46 9.27 3.04 2.21
CA ASP A 46 8.91 2.60 0.86
C ASP A 46 9.95 1.61 0.34
N VAL A 47 9.53 0.78 -0.61
CA VAL A 47 10.40 -0.17 -1.29
C VAL A 47 10.39 0.12 -2.78
N ALA A 48 11.50 0.65 -3.28
CA ALA A 48 11.70 0.94 -4.69
C ALA A 48 12.55 -0.12 -5.37
N TYR A 49 12.20 -0.43 -6.62
CA TYR A 49 12.94 -1.35 -7.48
C TYR A 49 13.81 -0.55 -8.43
N ILE A 50 15.12 -0.67 -8.29
CA ILE A 50 16.07 0.08 -9.11
C ILE A 50 16.73 -0.87 -10.10
N HIS A 51 16.49 -0.62 -11.39
CA HIS A 51 17.20 -1.30 -12.46
C HIS A 51 18.66 -0.84 -12.52
N THR A 52 19.58 -1.78 -12.65
CA THR A 52 21.01 -1.55 -12.84
C THR A 52 21.53 -2.37 -14.03
N LYS A 53 22.77 -2.13 -14.46
CA LYS A 53 23.41 -2.92 -15.53
C LYS A 53 23.62 -4.39 -15.14
N ALA A 54 23.63 -4.72 -13.85
CA ALA A 54 23.84 -6.07 -13.34
C ALA A 54 22.52 -6.79 -12.96
N GLY A 55 21.36 -6.15 -13.19
CA GLY A 55 20.06 -6.69 -12.80
C GLY A 55 19.24 -5.67 -12.00
N PHE A 56 18.64 -6.10 -10.89
CA PHE A 56 17.80 -5.24 -10.05
C PHE A 56 18.35 -5.13 -8.63
N CYS A 57 18.15 -3.96 -8.02
CA CYS A 57 18.36 -3.72 -6.61
C CYS A 57 17.03 -3.39 -5.95
N TYR A 58 16.83 -3.94 -4.75
CA TYR A 58 15.74 -3.57 -3.87
C TYR A 58 16.24 -2.47 -2.94
N LEU A 59 15.64 -1.28 -3.02
CA LEU A 59 15.94 -0.18 -2.12
C LEU A 59 14.81 -0.06 -1.10
N ALA A 60 15.11 -0.37 0.16
CA ALA A 60 14.24 -0.08 1.28
C ALA A 60 14.67 1.24 1.93
N VAL A 61 13.77 2.21 2.00
CA VAL A 61 14.02 3.50 2.65
C VAL A 61 13.15 3.60 3.90
N VAL A 62 13.72 4.15 4.97
CA VAL A 62 13.00 4.54 6.19
C VAL A 62 13.36 5.99 6.48
N MET A 63 12.34 6.84 6.63
CA MET A 63 12.50 8.26 6.97
C MET A 63 11.73 8.56 8.25
N ASP A 64 12.33 9.41 9.06
CA ASP A 64 11.75 10.02 10.26
C ASP A 64 10.82 11.19 9.93
#